data_AF-A0A7S2X8S0-F1
#
_entry.id   AF-A0A7S2X8S0-F1
#
_cell.length_a   1.000
_cell.length_b   1.000
_cell.length_c   1.000
_cell.angle_alpha   90.00
_cell.angle_beta   90.00
_cell.angle_gamma   90.00
#
_symmetry.space_group_name_H-M   'P 1'
#
loop_
_entity.id
_entity.type
_entity.pdbx_description
1 polymer ?
#
loop_
_entity_poly.entity_id
_entity_poly.type
_entity_poly.pdbx_seq_one_letter_code
_entity_poly.pdbx_strand_id
1 'polypeptide(L)'
;MEGSSSGNANAPSLEKRQKILSAFAGNTDAKARRVTADLDEVIRDVADIGASRYPWEHLKTLLIQKLEEVIQAYRTKDSKTLEVDGEAFETRYKRVLAFMEDFQSPPFTLQRMCELLHEPRRYYTNTEKFFLAFSKLVCGISYPAEDLEALMKKESKTVESNPGKKDGMEVQMEKDPSTSKAGEEKEGVTKNDTEQSADMEAE
;
A
#
# COMPACT_ATOMS: atom_id res chain seq x y z
N MET A 1 -47.83 -18.83 8.97
CA MET A 1 -46.50 -18.50 8.41
C MET A 1 -45.80 -17.63 9.43
N GLU A 2 -45.17 -18.24 10.42
CA GLU A 2 -44.40 -17.51 11.43
C GLU A 2 -42.97 -17.39 10.91
N GLY A 3 -42.50 -16.15 10.80
CA GLY A 3 -41.18 -15.83 10.26
C GLY A 3 -40.10 -16.25 11.23
N SER A 4 -39.27 -17.20 10.81
CA SER A 4 -38.03 -17.57 11.46
C SER A 4 -37.05 -16.38 11.45
N SER A 5 -37.02 -15.61 12.53
CA SER A 5 -35.86 -14.78 12.87
C SER A 5 -34.90 -15.65 13.65
N SER A 6 -34.05 -16.39 12.94
CA SER A 6 -32.90 -17.07 13.54
C SER A 6 -31.88 -16.02 13.95
N GLY A 7 -32.10 -15.39 15.10
CA GLY A 7 -31.07 -14.64 15.80
C GLY A 7 -29.95 -15.60 16.16
N ASN A 8 -28.78 -15.42 15.54
CA ASN A 8 -27.58 -16.17 15.86
C ASN A 8 -27.20 -15.89 17.33
N ALA A 9 -27.54 -16.81 18.23
CA ALA A 9 -27.37 -16.71 19.69
C ALA A 9 -25.91 -16.68 20.15
N ASN A 10 -24.93 -16.65 19.24
CA ASN A 10 -23.50 -16.69 19.53
C ASN A 10 -22.77 -15.38 19.20
N ALA A 11 -23.47 -14.36 18.69
CA ALA A 11 -22.84 -13.05 18.46
C ALA A 11 -22.62 -12.35 19.81
N PRO A 12 -21.39 -11.87 20.12
CA PRO A 12 -21.14 -11.14 21.37
C PRO A 12 -22.07 -9.93 21.48
N SER A 13 -22.53 -9.60 22.69
CA SER A 13 -23.35 -8.39 22.89
C SER A 13 -22.57 -7.13 22.48
N LEU A 14 -23.28 -6.05 22.13
CA LEU A 14 -22.65 -4.76 21.78
C LEU A 14 -21.70 -4.28 22.88
N GLU A 15 -22.11 -4.42 24.15
CA GLU A 15 -21.29 -4.06 25.32
C GLU A 15 -19.99 -4.88 25.38
N LYS A 16 -20.07 -6.19 25.08
CA LYS A 16 -18.88 -7.05 25.02
C LYS A 16 -17.93 -6.58 23.92
N ARG A 17 -18.46 -6.27 22.72
CA ARG A 17 -17.65 -5.72 21.62
C ARG A 17 -17.00 -4.38 21.96
N GLN A 18 -17.74 -3.47 22.60
CA GLN A 18 -17.19 -2.18 23.07
C GLN A 18 -16.07 -2.37 24.10
N LYS A 19 -16.22 -3.31 25.03
CA LYS A 19 -15.17 -3.62 26.02
C LYS A 19 -13.91 -4.19 25.38
N ILE A 20 -14.05 -5.10 24.42
CA ILE A 20 -12.93 -5.68 23.67
C ILE A 20 -12.21 -4.57 22.87
N LEU A 21 -12.98 -3.72 22.19
CA LEU A 21 -12.43 -2.60 21.42
C LEU A 21 -11.67 -1.60 22.31
N SER A 22 -12.21 -1.26 23.48
CA SER A 22 -11.54 -0.37 24.43
C SER A 22 -10.23 -0.98 24.97
N ALA A 23 -10.24 -2.27 25.30
CA ALA A 23 -9.02 -2.97 25.74
C ALA A 23 -7.94 -3.01 24.63
N PHE A 24 -8.36 -3.23 23.38
CA PHE A 24 -7.47 -3.17 22.22
C PHE A 24 -6.84 -1.78 22.05
N ALA A 25 -7.66 -0.73 22.07
CA ALA A 25 -7.19 0.64 21.86
C ALA A 25 -6.32 1.16 23.02
N GLY A 26 -6.58 0.70 24.25
CA GLY A 26 -5.76 1.01 25.43
C GLY A 26 -4.41 0.28 25.48
N ASN A 27 -4.16 -0.69 24.60
CA ASN A 27 -2.88 -1.40 24.56
C ASN A 27 -1.80 -0.49 23.94
N THR A 28 -0.79 -0.11 24.72
CA THR A 28 0.31 0.75 24.28
C THR A 28 1.37 0.02 23.45
N ASP A 29 1.40 -1.32 23.47
CA ASP A 29 2.28 -2.10 22.61
C ASP A 29 1.68 -2.24 21.21
N ALA A 30 2.03 -1.29 20.34
CA ALA A 30 1.60 -1.28 18.95
C ALA A 30 1.92 -2.58 18.20
N LYS A 31 3.02 -3.27 18.54
CA LYS A 31 3.41 -4.51 17.86
C LYS A 31 2.56 -5.70 18.29
N ALA A 32 1.99 -5.66 19.50
CA ALA A 32 1.10 -6.69 20.03
C ALA A 32 -0.37 -6.48 19.67
N ARG A 33 -0.75 -5.31 19.13
CA ARG A 33 -2.11 -5.02 18.65
C ARG A 33 -2.39 -5.80 17.37
N ARG A 34 -2.89 -7.03 17.53
CA ARG A 34 -3.42 -7.87 16.45
C ARG A 34 -4.92 -7.72 16.37
N VAL A 35 -5.46 -7.66 15.16
CA VAL A 35 -6.91 -7.68 14.95
C VAL A 35 -7.40 -9.11 15.10
N THR A 36 -8.09 -9.37 16.22
CA THR A 36 -8.72 -10.67 16.50
C THR A 36 -10.05 -10.81 15.77
N ALA A 37 -10.61 -12.02 15.73
CA ALA A 37 -11.92 -12.26 15.14
C ALA A 37 -13.01 -11.36 15.76
N ASP A 38 -13.04 -11.20 17.09
CA ASP A 38 -14.00 -10.31 17.76
C ASP A 38 -13.87 -8.83 17.35
N LEU A 39 -12.66 -8.39 17.03
CA LEU A 39 -12.40 -7.03 16.52
C LEU A 39 -12.80 -6.91 15.04
N ASP A 40 -12.57 -7.96 14.24
CA ASP A 40 -13.07 -8.00 12.86
C ASP A 40 -14.60 -7.94 12.79
N GLU A 41 -15.29 -8.54 13.76
CA GLU A 41 -16.75 -8.44 13.91
C GLU A 41 -17.20 -7.00 14.21
N VAL A 42 -16.40 -6.20 14.92
CA VAL A 42 -16.68 -4.76 15.11
C VAL A 42 -16.62 -4.03 13.77
N ILE A 43 -15.61 -4.32 12.94
CA ILE A 43 -15.48 -3.71 11.61
C ILE A 43 -16.66 -4.11 10.73
N ARG A 44 -17.04 -5.40 10.73
CA ARG A 44 -18.20 -5.90 9.99
C ARG A 44 -19.51 -5.23 10.45
N ASP A 45 -19.72 -5.11 11.76
CA ASP A 45 -20.92 -4.47 12.31
C ASP A 45 -21.08 -3.03 11.81
N VAL A 46 -19.98 -2.28 11.69
CA VAL A 46 -20.00 -0.92 11.11
C VAL A 46 -20.22 -0.95 9.60
N ALA A 47 -19.64 -1.91 8.88
CA ALA A 47 -19.84 -2.10 7.44
C ALA A 47 -21.31 -2.39 7.10
N ASP A 48 -22.01 -3.20 7.92
CA ASP A 48 -23.40 -3.59 7.68
C ASP A 48 -24.41 -2.50 8.09
N ILE A 49 -24.17 -1.80 9.20
CA ILE A 49 -25.14 -0.85 9.79
C ILE A 49 -24.98 0.56 9.23
N GLY A 50 -23.76 0.95 8.87
CA GLY A 50 -23.45 2.30 8.39
C GLY A 50 -23.40 3.38 9.47
N ALA A 51 -23.52 3.03 10.76
CA ALA A 51 -23.41 3.96 11.88
C ALA A 51 -22.44 3.43 12.95
N SER A 52 -21.58 4.31 13.48
CA SER A 52 -20.68 3.94 14.58
C SER A 52 -21.43 3.90 15.90
N ARG A 53 -21.66 2.70 16.43
CA ARG A 53 -22.11 2.46 17.83
C ARG A 53 -20.93 2.33 18.79
N TYR A 54 -19.73 2.60 18.32
CA TYR A 54 -18.47 2.45 19.04
C TYR A 54 -17.84 3.84 19.26
N PRO A 55 -17.11 4.05 20.37
CA PRO A 55 -16.37 5.28 20.57
C PRO A 55 -15.36 5.46 19.44
N TRP A 56 -15.41 6.62 18.79
CA TRP A 56 -14.68 6.87 17.55
C TRP A 56 -13.18 6.65 17.70
N GLU A 57 -12.54 7.19 18.74
CA GLU A 57 -11.10 7.06 18.93
C GLU A 57 -10.64 5.60 18.98
N HIS A 58 -11.38 4.73 19.68
CA HIS A 58 -11.02 3.31 19.72
C HIS A 58 -11.25 2.62 18.36
N LEU A 59 -12.33 2.98 17.66
CA LEU A 59 -12.61 2.45 16.32
C LEU A 59 -11.53 2.91 15.32
N LYS A 60 -11.12 4.18 15.36
CA LYS A 60 -10.04 4.75 14.53
C LYS A 60 -8.75 3.97 14.72
N THR A 61 -8.33 3.70 15.96
CA THR A 61 -7.16 2.87 16.26
C THR A 61 -7.27 1.48 15.63
N LEU A 62 -8.45 0.85 15.70
CA LEU A 62 -8.70 -0.45 15.09
C LEU A 62 -8.60 -0.40 13.56
N LEU A 63 -9.20 0.60 12.91
CA LEU A 63 -9.19 0.72 11.45
C LEU A 63 -7.77 0.96 10.91
N ILE A 64 -6.96 1.76 11.61
CA ILE A 64 -5.55 1.98 11.25
C ILE A 64 -4.76 0.68 11.35
N GLN A 65 -4.91 -0.07 12.44
CA GLN A 65 -4.23 -1.36 12.61
C GLN A 65 -4.68 -2.38 11.55
N LYS A 66 -5.99 -2.43 11.26
CA LYS A 66 -6.53 -3.33 10.24
C LYS A 66 -5.98 -2.98 8.86
N LEU A 67 -5.86 -1.71 8.52
CA LEU A 67 -5.28 -1.29 7.24
C LEU A 67 -3.84 -1.78 7.12
N GLU A 68 -3.02 -1.64 8.16
CA GLU A 68 -1.64 -2.16 8.18
C GLU A 68 -1.60 -3.68 7.93
N GLU A 69 -2.42 -4.47 8.63
CA GLU A 69 -2.49 -5.92 8.43
C GLU A 69 -2.92 -6.29 7.00
N VAL A 70 -3.91 -5.57 6.44
CA VAL A 70 -4.36 -5.80 5.06
C VAL A 70 -3.24 -5.52 4.06
N ILE A 71 -2.55 -4.38 4.17
CA ILE A 71 -1.43 -4.04 3.29
C ILE A 71 -0.29 -5.05 3.42
N GLN A 72 0.03 -5.52 4.64
CA GLN A 72 1.05 -6.55 4.84
C GLN A 72 0.65 -7.89 4.20
N ALA A 73 -0.61 -8.29 4.31
CA ALA A 73 -1.14 -9.51 3.70
C ALA A 73 -1.14 -9.48 2.15
N TYR A 74 -1.12 -8.28 1.57
CA TYR A 74 -0.97 -8.06 0.13
C TYR A 74 0.51 -8.12 -0.31
N ARG A 75 1.40 -7.42 0.41
CA ARG A 75 2.85 -7.37 0.11
C ARG A 75 3.57 -8.72 0.22
N THR A 76 3.12 -9.58 1.14
CA THR A 76 3.65 -10.95 1.26
C THR A 76 3.40 -11.79 0.00
N LYS A 77 2.44 -11.42 -0.84
CA LYS A 77 2.09 -12.14 -2.08
C LYS A 77 2.64 -11.45 -3.33
N ASP A 78 2.67 -10.11 -3.32
CA ASP A 78 3.01 -9.28 -4.48
C ASP A 78 4.29 -8.48 -4.21
N SER A 79 5.44 -9.16 -4.09
CA SER A 79 6.73 -8.49 -3.82
C SER A 79 7.29 -7.79 -5.06
N LYS A 80 6.73 -6.62 -5.37
CA LYS A 80 7.34 -5.57 -6.20
C LYS A 80 7.30 -4.25 -5.45
N THR A 81 8.23 -3.35 -5.75
CA THR A 81 8.14 -1.95 -5.37
C THR A 81 6.87 -1.38 -6.00
N LEU A 82 5.82 -1.19 -5.20
CA LEU A 82 4.53 -0.72 -5.70
C LEU A 82 4.58 0.80 -5.87
N GLU A 83 4.29 1.26 -7.08
CA GLU A 83 3.96 2.66 -7.36
C GLU A 83 2.44 2.76 -7.53
N VAL A 84 1.82 3.77 -6.92
CA VAL A 84 0.38 3.99 -7.00
C VAL A 84 0.16 5.36 -7.65
N ASP A 85 -0.36 5.36 -8.88
CA ASP A 85 -0.50 6.53 -9.76
C ASP A 85 0.81 7.34 -9.94
N GLY A 86 1.95 6.65 -10.06
CA GLY A 86 3.26 7.30 -10.24
C GLY A 86 3.88 7.90 -8.97
N GLU A 87 3.28 7.63 -7.80
CA GLU A 87 3.82 7.97 -6.49
C GLU A 87 4.28 6.69 -5.78
N ALA A 88 5.39 6.76 -5.03
CA ALA A 88 5.82 5.66 -4.18
C ALA A 88 4.73 5.30 -3.17
N PHE A 89 4.37 4.02 -3.07
CA PHE A 89 3.30 3.54 -2.17
C PHE A 89 3.47 4.06 -0.74
N GLU A 90 4.71 4.05 -0.21
CA GLU A 90 5.00 4.48 1.16
C GLU A 90 4.64 5.95 1.42
N THR A 91 4.84 6.82 0.44
CA THR A 91 4.50 8.24 0.54
C THR A 91 2.99 8.40 0.66
N ARG A 92 2.23 7.73 -0.22
CA ARG A 92 0.77 7.74 -0.18
C ARG A 92 0.22 7.11 1.10
N TYR A 93 0.81 6.01 1.55
CA TYR A 93 0.43 5.31 2.77
C TYR A 93 0.55 6.21 4.00
N LYS A 94 1.68 6.89 4.18
CA LYS A 94 1.86 7.86 5.28
C LYS A 94 0.82 8.97 5.25
N ARG A 95 0.49 9.50 4.08
CA ARG A 95 -0.53 10.54 3.92
C ARG A 95 -1.93 10.03 4.27
N VAL A 96 -2.31 8.83 3.85
CA VAL A 96 -3.58 8.21 4.23
C VAL A 96 -3.67 8.03 5.74
N LEU A 97 -2.61 7.54 6.39
CA LEU A 97 -2.57 7.41 7.85
C LEU A 97 -2.73 8.76 8.56
N ALA A 98 -2.06 9.81 8.07
CA ALA A 98 -2.19 11.15 8.63
C ALA A 98 -3.64 11.67 8.57
N PHE A 99 -4.33 11.48 7.44
CA PHE A 99 -5.75 11.86 7.34
C PHE A 99 -6.65 11.03 8.26
N MET A 100 -6.40 9.72 8.36
CA MET A 100 -7.18 8.89 9.27
C MET A 100 -7.05 9.35 10.72
N GLU A 101 -5.84 9.70 11.16
CA GLU A 101 -5.59 10.20 12.52
C GLU A 101 -6.24 11.55 12.80
N ASP A 102 -6.25 12.45 11.80
CA ASP A 102 -6.80 13.80 11.90
C ASP A 102 -8.34 13.85 11.97
N PHE A 103 -9.02 12.76 11.62
CA PHE A 103 -10.47 12.66 11.79
C PHE A 103 -10.88 12.77 13.26
N GLN A 104 -11.50 13.90 13.61
CA GLN A 104 -12.06 14.17 14.95
C GLN A 104 -13.34 13.38 15.23
N SER A 105 -14.03 12.95 14.19
CA SER A 105 -15.26 12.15 14.25
C SER A 105 -15.32 11.17 13.07
N PRO A 106 -16.16 10.12 13.13
CA PRO A 106 -16.25 9.19 12.03
C PRO A 106 -16.74 9.89 10.74
N PRO A 107 -16.07 9.70 9.59
CA PRO A 107 -16.47 10.35 8.35
C PRO A 107 -17.72 9.71 7.74
N PHE A 108 -18.39 10.40 6.81
CA PHE A 108 -19.57 9.85 6.12
C PHE A 108 -19.23 8.61 5.25
N THR A 109 -17.96 8.41 4.91
CA THR A 109 -17.48 7.23 4.17
C THR A 109 -17.11 6.05 5.09
N LEU A 110 -17.27 6.17 6.41
CA LEU A 110 -16.86 5.15 7.39
C LEU A 110 -17.36 3.75 7.02
N GLN A 111 -18.63 3.63 6.64
CA GLN A 111 -19.22 2.36 6.24
C GLN A 111 -18.41 1.70 5.13
N ARG A 112 -18.11 2.47 4.08
CA ARG A 112 -17.37 2.00 2.90
C ARG A 112 -15.92 1.67 3.25
N MET A 113 -15.30 2.42 4.15
CA MET A 113 -13.97 2.10 4.68
C MET A 113 -13.99 0.73 5.38
N CYS A 114 -14.99 0.48 6.23
CA CYS A 114 -15.14 -0.79 6.95
C CYS A 114 -15.43 -1.97 6.01
N GLU A 115 -16.26 -1.78 4.98
CA GLU A 115 -16.50 -2.81 3.95
C GLU A 115 -15.21 -3.24 3.26
N LEU A 116 -14.37 -2.27 2.85
CA LEU A 116 -13.08 -2.57 2.22
C LEU A 116 -12.11 -3.26 3.19
N LEU A 117 -12.05 -2.83 4.44
CA LEU A 117 -11.13 -3.41 5.43
C LEU A 117 -11.55 -4.81 5.90
N HIS A 118 -12.86 -5.08 5.97
CA HIS A 118 -13.38 -6.39 6.35
C HIS A 118 -13.24 -7.41 5.21
N GLU A 119 -13.54 -7.00 3.98
CA GLU A 119 -13.49 -7.87 2.79
C GLU A 119 -12.55 -7.33 1.69
N PRO A 120 -11.24 -7.16 1.96
CA PRO A 120 -10.32 -6.48 1.05
C PRO A 120 -10.22 -7.17 -0.32
N ARG A 121 -10.40 -8.49 -0.34
CA ARG A 121 -10.29 -9.34 -1.53
C ARG A 121 -11.60 -9.55 -2.28
N ARG A 122 -12.73 -9.07 -1.76
CA ARG A 122 -14.03 -9.28 -2.43
C ARG A 122 -14.08 -8.59 -3.79
N TYR A 123 -13.49 -7.41 -3.88
CA TYR A 123 -13.50 -6.59 -5.11
C TYR A 123 -12.11 -6.38 -5.71
N TYR A 124 -11.04 -6.50 -4.92
CA TYR A 124 -9.68 -6.17 -5.35
C TYR A 124 -8.69 -7.30 -5.06
N THR A 125 -8.19 -7.92 -6.11
CA THR A 125 -7.10 -8.91 -6.00
C THR A 125 -5.72 -8.27 -5.93
N ASN A 126 -5.58 -7.05 -6.45
CA ASN A 126 -4.32 -6.30 -6.48
C ASN A 126 -4.31 -5.21 -5.39
N THR A 127 -3.21 -5.18 -4.63
CA THR A 127 -2.85 -4.20 -3.61
C THR A 127 -3.04 -2.75 -4.04
N GLU A 128 -2.57 -2.37 -5.24
CA GLU A 128 -2.64 -1.00 -5.76
C GLU A 128 -4.08 -0.55 -5.94
N LYS A 129 -4.94 -1.41 -6.51
CA LYS A 129 -6.36 -1.09 -6.74
C LYS A 129 -7.13 -0.99 -5.43
N PHE A 130 -6.87 -1.92 -4.50
CA PHE A 130 -7.43 -1.87 -3.15
C PHE A 130 -7.04 -0.54 -2.47
N PHE A 131 -5.74 -0.25 -2.43
CA PHE A 131 -5.22 0.90 -1.71
C PHE A 131 -5.63 2.22 -2.37
N LEU A 132 -5.72 2.28 -3.70
CA LEU A 132 -6.26 3.42 -4.41
C LEU A 132 -7.73 3.67 -4.04
N ALA A 133 -8.56 2.63 -4.06
CA ALA A 133 -9.96 2.74 -3.66
C ALA A 133 -10.10 3.20 -2.20
N PHE A 134 -9.33 2.64 -1.29
CA PHE A 134 -9.33 3.04 0.12
C PHE A 134 -8.84 4.48 0.31
N SER A 135 -7.75 4.88 -0.36
CA SER A 135 -7.20 6.23 -0.29
C SER A 135 -8.20 7.30 -0.75
N LYS A 136 -9.03 7.00 -1.76
CA LYS A 136 -10.09 7.91 -2.21
C LYS A 136 -11.17 8.12 -1.15
N LEU A 137 -11.50 7.08 -0.38
CA LEU A 137 -12.49 7.20 0.70
C LEU A 137 -11.99 8.03 1.88
N VAL A 138 -10.68 8.04 2.12
CA VAL A 138 -10.05 8.81 3.21
C VAL A 138 -9.74 10.24 2.74
N CYS A 139 -9.03 10.39 1.62
CA CYS A 139 -8.55 11.70 1.16
C CYS A 139 -9.64 12.50 0.45
N GLY A 140 -10.60 11.85 -0.23
CA GLY A 140 -11.70 12.51 -0.94
C GLY A 140 -12.72 13.18 -0.02
N ILE A 141 -12.65 12.94 1.29
CA ILE A 141 -13.41 13.70 2.29
C ILE A 141 -12.76 15.08 2.52
N SER A 142 -11.43 15.14 2.48
CA SER A 142 -10.66 16.35 2.80
C SER A 142 -10.41 17.24 1.57
N TYR A 143 -10.43 16.66 0.37
CA TYR A 143 -10.22 17.34 -0.91
C TYR A 143 -11.33 16.95 -1.90
N PRO A 144 -12.01 17.93 -2.54
CA PRO A 144 -12.91 17.67 -3.66
C PRO A 144 -12.25 16.77 -4.71
N ALA A 145 -13.03 15.98 -5.46
CA ALA A 145 -12.50 15.01 -6.42
C ALA A 145 -11.57 15.66 -7.46
N GLU A 146 -11.89 16.88 -7.87
CA GLU A 146 -11.09 17.74 -8.74
C GLU A 146 -9.73 18.13 -8.16
N ASP A 147 -9.68 18.42 -6.86
CA ASP A 147 -8.44 18.76 -6.15
C ASP A 147 -7.62 17.52 -5.82
N LEU A 148 -8.28 16.40 -5.54
CA LEU A 148 -7.64 15.10 -5.35
C LEU A 148 -6.99 14.63 -6.65
N GLU A 149 -7.69 14.76 -7.77
CA GLU A 149 -7.18 14.44 -9.10
C GLU A 149 -6.09 15.42 -9.55
N ALA A 150 -6.21 16.71 -9.22
CA ALA A 150 -5.17 17.70 -9.45
C ALA A 150 -3.92 17.45 -8.60
N LEU A 151 -4.06 17.12 -7.31
CA LEU A 151 -2.93 16.75 -6.42
C LEU A 151 -2.24 15.47 -6.91
N MET A 152 -3.03 14.45 -7.28
CA MET A 152 -2.50 13.22 -7.88
C MET A 152 -1.75 13.47 -9.19
N LYS A 153 -2.18 14.46 -9.99
CA LYS A 153 -1.58 14.80 -11.31
C LYS A 153 -0.43 15.82 -11.23
N LYS A 154 -0.35 16.61 -10.16
CA LYS A 154 0.67 17.64 -9.94
C LYS A 154 2.00 17.02 -9.48
N GLU A 155 1.94 15.93 -8.74
CA GLU A 155 3.14 15.22 -8.29
C GLU A 155 3.78 14.35 -9.38
N SER A 156 3.00 13.81 -10.33
CA SER A 156 3.54 13.06 -11.48
C SER A 156 4.33 13.93 -12.48
N LYS A 157 4.16 15.26 -12.43
CA LYS A 157 4.81 16.21 -13.36
C LYS A 157 6.09 16.86 -12.82
N THR A 158 6.44 16.67 -11.55
CA THR A 158 7.59 17.37 -10.95
C THR A 158 8.92 16.62 -11.13
N VAL A 159 8.93 15.44 -11.78
CA VAL A 159 10.15 14.64 -12.05
C VAL A 159 10.56 14.63 -13.54
N GLU A 160 10.02 15.53 -14.38
CA GLU A 160 10.57 15.76 -15.72
C GLU A 160 10.75 17.25 -16.00
N SER A 161 11.97 17.74 -15.74
CA SER A 161 12.73 18.60 -16.68
C SER A 161 14.03 19.10 -16.05
N ASN A 162 15.15 18.46 -16.36
CA ASN A 162 16.41 19.19 -16.54
C ASN A 162 16.94 18.90 -17.94
N PRO A 163 16.62 19.72 -18.96
CA PRO A 163 17.33 19.66 -20.22
C PRO A 163 18.68 20.36 -20.06
N GLY A 164 19.75 19.57 -20.09
CA GLY A 164 21.11 20.05 -20.24
C GLY A 164 21.21 21.01 -21.41
N LYS A 165 21.58 22.24 -21.11
CA LYS A 165 21.75 23.35 -22.05
C LYS A 165 22.91 23.03 -23.01
N LYS A 166 22.58 22.80 -24.28
CA LYS A 166 23.52 22.89 -25.40
C LYS A 166 23.47 24.32 -25.91
N ASP A 167 24.56 25.07 -25.75
CA ASP A 167 24.84 26.24 -26.58
C ASP A 167 25.99 25.86 -27.51
N GLY A 168 25.67 25.78 -28.80
CA GLY A 168 26.65 25.62 -29.87
C GLY A 168 27.27 26.96 -30.21
N MET A 169 28.58 26.98 -30.44
CA MET A 169 29.24 28.05 -31.17
C MET A 169 29.95 27.44 -32.38
N GLU A 170 29.52 27.92 -33.54
CA GLU A 170 30.03 27.63 -34.88
C GLU A 170 31.42 28.26 -35.07
N VAL A 171 32.40 27.49 -35.58
CA VAL A 171 33.48 28.01 -36.44
C VAL A 171 33.87 26.96 -37.48
N GLN A 172 34.09 27.44 -38.69
CA GLN A 172 34.26 26.77 -39.97
C GLN A 172 35.67 26.17 -40.20
N MET A 173 35.69 25.19 -41.12
CA MET A 173 36.73 24.78 -42.09
C MET A 173 38.22 25.08 -41.80
N GLU A 174 39.08 24.04 -41.88
CA GLU A 174 40.05 23.87 -42.98
C GLU A 174 40.79 22.49 -42.93
N LYS A 175 40.64 21.74 -44.04
CA LYS A 175 41.55 20.84 -44.81
C LYS A 175 42.65 19.98 -44.13
N ASP A 176 42.46 18.65 -44.22
CA ASP A 176 43.30 17.55 -44.77
C ASP A 176 44.85 17.65 -44.89
N PRO A 177 45.61 16.52 -45.03
CA PRO A 177 45.36 15.11 -44.68
C PRO A 177 46.64 14.38 -44.14
N SER A 178 46.66 13.05 -44.22
CA SER A 178 47.81 12.10 -44.12
C SER A 178 48.21 11.62 -42.71
N THR A 179 48.51 10.34 -42.45
CA THR A 179 48.40 9.05 -43.17
C THR A 179 48.84 7.98 -42.15
N SER A 180 48.23 6.78 -42.21
CA SER A 180 48.86 5.46 -41.92
C SER A 180 49.35 5.20 -40.47
N LYS A 181 49.44 3.98 -39.91
CA LYS A 181 49.51 2.57 -40.32
C LYS A 181 49.26 1.76 -39.00
N ALA A 182 48.44 0.72 -38.98
CA ALA A 182 48.76 -0.70 -39.12
C ALA A 182 49.56 -1.37 -37.97
N GLY A 183 49.12 -2.60 -37.65
CA GLY A 183 49.86 -3.65 -36.92
C GLY A 183 49.53 -3.71 -35.42
N GLU A 184 49.41 -4.85 -34.77
CA GLU A 184 49.46 -6.27 -35.16
C GLU A 184 49.03 -7.08 -33.91
N GLU A 185 48.76 -8.36 -34.13
CA GLU A 185 48.29 -9.40 -33.22
C GLU A 185 49.12 -9.57 -31.92
N LYS A 186 48.52 -10.19 -30.89
CA LYS A 186 48.89 -11.56 -30.48
C LYS A 186 48.02 -12.17 -29.38
N GLU A 187 47.95 -13.49 -29.51
CA GLU A 187 47.28 -14.53 -28.71
C GLU A 187 47.62 -14.53 -27.21
N GLY A 188 46.72 -15.15 -26.45
CA GLY A 188 46.97 -15.61 -25.08
C GLY A 188 45.89 -16.58 -24.61
N VAL A 189 45.92 -17.82 -25.12
CA VAL A 189 45.22 -18.98 -24.55
C VAL A 189 45.79 -19.30 -23.17
N THR A 190 44.95 -19.49 -22.16
CA THR A 190 45.13 -20.57 -21.17
C THR A 190 43.77 -21.09 -20.70
N LYS A 191 43.60 -22.40 -20.87
CA LYS A 191 42.59 -23.25 -20.23
C LYS A 191 42.94 -23.40 -18.76
N ASN A 192 41.94 -23.64 -17.92
CA ASN A 192 42.06 -24.57 -16.80
C ASN A 192 40.68 -25.17 -16.50
N ASP A 193 40.54 -26.43 -16.89
CA ASP A 193 39.60 -27.38 -16.32
C ASP A 193 39.98 -27.68 -14.87
N THR A 194 39.00 -27.86 -13.99
CA THR A 194 39.05 -28.85 -12.90
C THR A 194 37.63 -29.26 -12.58
N GLU A 195 37.26 -30.44 -13.08
CA GLU A 195 36.23 -31.30 -12.50
C GLU A 195 36.64 -31.69 -11.07
N GLN A 196 35.68 -31.73 -10.14
CA GLN A 196 35.68 -32.79 -9.15
C GLN A 196 34.27 -33.07 -8.64
N SER A 197 33.86 -34.30 -8.88
CA SER A 197 32.71 -35.02 -8.36
C SER A 197 32.84 -35.33 -6.87
N ALA A 198 31.70 -35.48 -6.19
CA ALA A 198 31.48 -36.51 -5.18
C ALA A 198 29.98 -36.65 -4.87
N ASP A 199 29.44 -37.80 -5.28
CA ASP A 199 28.32 -38.49 -4.66
C ASP A 199 28.54 -38.70 -3.14
N MET A 200 27.45 -38.89 -2.37
CA MET A 200 27.15 -40.13 -1.62
C MET A 200 26.29 -39.91 -0.34
N GLU A 201 25.13 -40.57 -0.38
CA GLU A 201 24.21 -41.18 0.62
C GLU A 201 24.33 -41.02 2.16
N ALA A 202 23.15 -41.28 2.77
CA ALA A 202 22.82 -41.74 4.14
C ALA A 202 22.94 -40.69 5.26
N GLU A 203 21.98 -40.49 6.16
CA GLU A 203 20.98 -41.36 6.83
C GLU A 203 19.63 -40.64 7.02
#